data_AF-A0AAW5IHF0-F1
#
_entry.id   AF-A0AAW5IHF0-F1
#
_cell.length_a   1.000
_cell.length_b   1.000
_cell.length_c   1.000
_cell.angle_alpha   90.00
_cell.angle_beta   90.00
_cell.angle_gamma   90.00
#
_symmetry.space_group_name_H-M   'P 1'
#
loop_
_entity.id
_entity.type
_entity.pdbx_description
1 polymer ?
#
loop_
_entity_poly.entity_id
_entity_poly.type
_entity_poly.pdbx_seq_one_letter_code
_entity_poly.pdbx_strand_id
1 'polypeptide(L)' 'CPRTVQTLRDNGTLAYTQISHKTYYKPEDVMAIVAVVEDKKKDMRFRKRTG' A
#
# COMPACT_ATOMS: atom_id res chain seq x y z
N CYS A 1 12.23 -3.19 -0.77
CA CYS A 1 10.92 -3.85 -0.98
C CYS A 1 10.37 -3.42 -2.35
N PRO A 2 10.85 -3.97 -3.47
CA PRO A 2 10.59 -3.41 -4.81
C PRO A 2 9.17 -3.67 -5.37
N ARG A 3 8.20 -4.11 -4.55
CA ARG A 3 6.91 -4.64 -5.01
C ARG A 3 5.70 -4.19 -4.19
N THR A 4 5.78 -3.12 -3.41
CA THR A 4 4.69 -2.74 -2.50
C THR A 4 3.38 -2.42 -3.25
N VAL A 5 3.39 -1.57 -4.27
CA VAL A 5 2.19 -1.27 -5.09
C VAL A 5 1.68 -2.49 -5.84
N GLN A 6 2.61 -3.33 -6.32
CA GLN A 6 2.21 -4.54 -7.03
C GLN A 6 1.52 -5.54 -6.12
N THR A 7 2.09 -5.81 -4.93
CA THR A 7 1.49 -6.71 -3.95
C THR A 7 0.12 -6.21 -3.48
N LEU A 8 -0.04 -4.90 -3.29
CA LEU A 8 -1.31 -4.30 -2.89
C LEU A 8 -2.40 -4.46 -3.96
N ARG A 9 -2.01 -4.46 -5.23
CA ARG A 9 -2.94 -4.75 -6.31
C ARG A 9 -3.26 -6.24 -6.38
N ASP A 10 -2.22 -7.07 -6.37
CA ASP A 10 -2.33 -8.53 -6.51
C ASP A 10 -3.08 -9.16 -5.32
N ASN A 11 -3.08 -8.53 -4.15
CA ASN A 11 -3.84 -8.96 -2.96
C ASN A 11 -5.21 -8.28 -2.79
N GLY A 12 -5.64 -7.44 -3.75
CA GLY A 12 -6.93 -6.76 -3.74
C GLY A 12 -7.07 -5.58 -2.76
N THR A 13 -5.98 -5.12 -2.14
CA THR A 13 -6.00 -3.97 -1.21
C THR A 13 -6.03 -2.63 -1.94
N LEU A 14 -5.47 -2.55 -3.15
CA LEU A 14 -5.45 -1.35 -3.98
C LEU A 14 -6.32 -1.54 -5.20
N ALA A 15 -7.41 -0.79 -5.25
CA ALA A 15 -8.23 -0.68 -6.44
C ALA A 15 -7.41 -0.10 -7.60
N TYR A 16 -7.62 -0.65 -8.79
CA TYR A 16 -6.93 -0.21 -9.99
C TYR A 16 -7.85 -0.29 -11.19
N THR A 17 -7.51 0.48 -12.22
CA THR A 17 -8.14 0.37 -13.54
C THR A 17 -7.06 0.15 -14.57
N GLN A 18 -7.21 -0.89 -15.37
CA GLN A 18 -6.29 -1.16 -16.47
C GLN A 18 -6.91 -0.64 -17.77
N ILE A 19 -6.19 0.24 -18.44
CA ILE A 19 -6.57 0.75 -19.76
C ILE A 19 -5.43 0.38 -20.71
N SER A 20 -5.72 -0.51 -21.65
CA SER A 20 -4.70 -1.16 -22.49
C SER A 20 -3.61 -1.80 -21.62
N HIS A 21 -2.34 -1.41 -21.80
CA HIS A 21 -1.20 -1.95 -21.06
C HIS A 21 -0.77 -1.07 -19.87
N LYS A 22 -1.56 -0.06 -19.52
CA LYS A 22 -1.27 0.85 -18.40
C LYS A 22 -2.22 0.61 -17.23
N THR A 23 -1.66 0.56 -16.04
CA THR A 23 -2.40 0.46 -14.78
C THR A 23 -2.51 1.84 -14.16
N TYR A 24 -3.73 2.29 -13.92
CA TYR A 24 -4.07 3.56 -13.31
C TYR A 24 -4.63 3.32 -11.91
N TYR A 25 -4.30 4.24 -11.01
CA TYR A 25 -4.77 4.26 -9.64
C TYR A 25 -5.46 5.58 -9.36
N LYS A 26 -6.46 5.56 -8.50
CA LYS A 26 -7.06 6.78 -7.99
C LYS A 26 -6.17 7.39 -6.91
N PRO A 27 -5.93 8.71 -6.92
CA PRO A 27 -5.08 9.35 -5.93
C PRO A 27 -5.59 9.16 -4.50
N GLU A 28 -6.92 9.09 -4.30
CA GLU A 28 -7.55 8.85 -3.00
C GLU A 28 -7.16 7.49 -2.42
N ASP A 29 -7.24 6.43 -3.25
CA ASP A 29 -6.89 5.07 -2.85
C ASP A 29 -5.39 4.94 -2.54
N VAL A 30 -4.54 5.63 -3.31
CA VAL A 30 -3.09 5.64 -3.09
C VAL A 30 -2.75 6.35 -1.77
N MET A 31 -3.36 7.51 -1.50
CA MET A 31 -3.15 8.24 -0.24
C MET A 31 -3.61 7.44 0.98
N ALA A 32 -4.76 6.79 0.90
CA ALA A 32 -5.28 5.95 1.98
C ALA A 32 -4.30 4.82 2.33
N ILE A 33 -3.72 4.16 1.33
CA ILE A 33 -2.76 3.07 1.57
C ILE A 33 -1.44 3.59 2.10
N VAL A 34 -0.94 4.73 1.62
CA VAL A 34 0.29 5.34 2.16
C VAL A 34 0.12 5.60 3.65
N ALA A 35 -1.00 6.18 4.07
CA ALA A 35 -1.30 6.42 5.48
C ALA A 35 -1.31 5.11 6.30
N VAL A 36 -1.99 4.07 5.81
CA VAL A 36 -2.05 2.75 6.49
C VAL A 36 -0.68 2.09 6.58
N VAL A 37 0.14 2.18 5.54
CA VAL A 37 1.49 1.59 5.52
C VAL A 37 2.43 2.33 6.46
N GLU A 38 2.33 3.66 6.54
CA GLU A 38 3.10 4.45 7.50
C GLU A 38 2.69 4.15 8.95
N ASP A 39 1.39 4.01 9.21
CA ASP A 39 0.87 3.67 10.53
C ASP A 39 1.31 2.26 10.96
N LYS A 40 1.18 1.26 10.08
CA LYS A 40 1.71 -0.10 10.32
C LYS A 40 3.22 -0.12 10.58
N LYS A 41 3.99 0.76 9.93
CA LYS A 41 5.44 0.89 10.18
C LYS A 41 5.74 1.50 11.55
N LYS A 42 4.94 2.47 12.00
CA LYS A 42 5.03 3.03 13.34
C LYS A 42 4.67 1.98 14.40
N ASP A 43 3.58 1.24 14.20
CA ASP A 43 3.16 0.16 15.10
C ASP A 43 4.22 -0.94 15.22
N MET A 44 4.76 -1.40 14.08
CA MET A 44 5.88 -2.36 14.07
C MET A 44 7.13 -1.84 14.77
N ARG A 45 7.45 -0.54 14.65
CA ARG A 45 8.57 0.08 15.38
C ARG A 45 8.30 0.15 16.88
N PHE A 46 7.05 0.41 17.29
CA PHE A 46 6.66 0.46 18.70
C PHE A 46 6.74 -0.93 19.34
N ARG A 47 6.17 -1.96 18.69
CA ARG A 47 6.22 -3.35 19.18
C ARG A 47 7.65 -3.88 19.34
N LYS A 48 8.59 -3.43 18.51
CA LYS A 48 10.02 -3.79 18.62
C LYS A 48 10.75 -3.16 19.82
N ARG A 49 10.15 -2.20 20.51
CA ARG A 49 10.77 -1.46 21.63
C ARG A 49 10.27 -1.92 23.00
N THR A 50 9.26 -2.81 23.02
CA THR A 50 8.67 -3.39 24.25
C THR A 50 9.10 -4.84 24.48
N GLY A 51 10.12 -5.33 23.78
CA GLY A 51 10.71 -6.66 23.96
C GLY A 51 12.15 -6.56 24.45
#